data_AF-A0A2T3XMZ8-F1
#
_entry.id   AF-A0A2T3XMZ8-F1
#
_cell.length_a   1.000
_cell.length_b   1.000
_cell.length_c   1.000
_cell.angle_alpha   90.00
_cell.angle_beta   90.00
_cell.angle_gamma   90.00
#
_symmetry.space_group_name_H-M   'P 1'
#
loop_
_entity.id
_entity.type
_entity.pdbx_description
1 polymer ?
#
loop_
_entity_poly.entity_id
_entity_poly.type
_entity_poly.pdbx_seq_one_letter_code
_entity_poly.pdbx_strand_id
1 'polypeptide(L)'
;MIVVKAHYQPEGDYPMRRDKELAEEILRTLVLDEHWHMDMRMLVERLKDKAAESAVRYHAVLLQDVGLVKVDQGVIRLTSAGQDRAENSDKLDPMATWAALGS
;
A
#
# COMPACT_ATOMS: atom_id res chain seq x y z
N MET A 1 9.40 26.85 8.62
CA MET A 1 9.44 25.43 8.23
C MET A 1 8.20 24.77 8.83
N ILE A 2 7.15 24.60 8.05
CA ILE A 2 5.88 24.06 8.54
C ILE A 2 6.00 22.53 8.47
N VAL A 3 6.14 21.90 9.64
CA VAL A 3 6.05 20.45 9.79
C VAL A 3 4.57 20.11 9.80
N VAL A 4 4.04 19.67 8.66
CA VAL A 4 2.69 19.12 8.59
C VAL A 4 2.74 17.72 9.19
N LYS A 5 2.55 17.60 10.51
CA LYS A 5 2.21 16.32 11.14
C LYS A 5 0.79 15.99 10.72
N ALA A 6 0.62 15.08 9.76
CA ALA A 6 -0.64 14.41 9.54
C ALA A 6 -0.94 13.55 10.78
N HIS A 7 -1.71 14.10 11.72
CA HIS A 7 -2.29 13.34 12.83
C HIS A 7 -3.44 12.50 12.27
N TYR A 8 -3.12 11.29 11.78
CA TYR A 8 -4.13 10.27 11.59
C TYR A 8 -4.53 9.76 12.98
N GLN A 9 -5.68 10.21 13.47
CA GLN A 9 -6.37 9.54 14.58
C GLN A 9 -7.32 8.53 13.95
N PRO A 10 -7.09 7.21 14.13
CA PRO A 10 -8.08 6.21 13.75
C PRO A 10 -9.27 6.34 14.73
N GLU A 11 -10.23 7.21 14.41
CA GLU A 11 -11.52 7.20 15.08
C GLU A 11 -12.28 5.96 14.60
N GLY A 12 -12.29 4.94 15.45
CA GLY A 12 -12.94 3.67 15.20
C GLY A 12 -11.94 2.53 15.14
N ASP A 13 -12.30 1.44 15.78
CA ASP A 13 -11.65 0.13 15.70
C ASP A 13 -11.65 -0.35 14.24
N TYR A 14 -10.75 0.23 13.42
CA TYR A 14 -10.44 -0.28 12.09
C TYR A 14 -9.60 -1.53 12.34
N PRO A 15 -10.16 -2.73 12.14
CA PRO A 15 -9.45 -3.94 12.51
C PRO A 15 -8.19 -4.01 11.64
N MET A 16 -7.01 -4.13 12.27
CA MET A 16 -5.70 -4.22 11.60
C MET A 16 -5.65 -5.23 10.43
N ARG A 17 -6.60 -6.17 10.36
CA ARG A 17 -6.80 -7.07 9.23
C ARG A 17 -7.18 -6.34 7.93
N ARG A 18 -8.04 -5.33 7.98
CA ARG A 18 -8.51 -4.60 6.78
C ARG A 18 -7.42 -3.74 6.15
N ASP A 19 -6.57 -3.12 6.97
CA ASP A 19 -5.45 -2.31 6.49
C ASP A 19 -4.40 -3.17 5.77
N LYS A 20 -4.15 -4.38 6.31
CA LYS A 20 -3.29 -5.36 5.68
C LYS A 20 -3.85 -5.87 4.35
N GLU A 21 -5.14 -6.21 4.31
CA GLU A 21 -5.81 -6.66 3.10
C GLU A 21 -5.75 -5.60 1.99
N LEU A 22 -5.93 -4.32 2.33
CA LEU A 22 -5.86 -3.23 1.34
C LEU A 22 -4.43 -2.98 0.83
N ALA A 23 -3.42 -3.03 1.69
CA ALA A 23 -2.02 -2.89 1.28
C ALA A 23 -1.60 -4.02 0.32
N GLU A 24 -1.98 -5.27 0.63
CA GLU A 24 -1.72 -6.43 -0.24
C GLU A 24 -2.48 -6.32 -1.56
N GLU A 25 -3.73 -5.84 -1.54
CA GLU A 25 -4.52 -5.61 -2.74
C GLU A 25 -3.91 -4.53 -3.66
N ILE A 26 -3.34 -3.46 -3.09
CA ILE A 26 -2.59 -2.44 -3.85
C ILE A 26 -1.39 -3.08 -4.54
N LEU A 27 -0.58 -3.86 -3.81
CA LEU A 27 0.60 -4.53 -4.38
C LEU A 27 0.23 -5.51 -5.49
N ARG A 28 -0.83 -6.32 -5.29
CA ARG A 28 -1.36 -7.23 -6.31
C ARG A 28 -1.84 -6.48 -7.55
N THR A 29 -2.56 -5.38 -7.36
CA THR A 29 -3.08 -4.54 -8.46
C THR A 29 -1.94 -3.98 -9.31
N LEU A 30 -0.82 -3.63 -8.69
CA LEU A 30 0.37 -3.12 -9.38
C LEU A 30 1.18 -4.23 -10.07
N VAL A 31 1.24 -5.44 -9.51
CA VAL A 31 1.95 -6.58 -10.13
C VAL A 31 1.25 -7.08 -11.39
N LEU A 32 -0.08 -6.96 -11.44
CA LEU A 32 -0.88 -7.31 -12.61
C LEU A 32 -0.75 -6.31 -13.77
N ASP A 33 -0.12 -5.16 -13.53
CA ASP A 33 0.19 -4.20 -14.59
C ASP A 33 1.54 -4.55 -15.24
N GLU A 34 1.59 -4.61 -16.57
CA GLU A 34 2.79 -5.01 -17.32
C GLU A 34 4.02 -4.12 -17.06
N HIS A 35 3.80 -2.89 -16.59
CA HIS A 35 4.87 -1.92 -16.35
C HIS A 35 5.20 -1.75 -14.86
N TRP A 36 4.55 -2.51 -13.97
CA TRP A 36 4.69 -2.45 -12.52
C TRP A 36 4.56 -1.04 -11.93
N HIS A 37 3.85 -0.17 -12.66
CA HIS A 37 3.53 1.18 -12.28
C HIS A 37 2.10 1.53 -12.68
N MET A 38 1.52 2.53 -12.05
CA MET A 38 0.16 2.96 -12.35
C MET A 38 -0.07 4.38 -11.87
N ASP A 39 -0.91 5.13 -12.57
CA ASP A 39 -1.44 6.39 -12.03
C ASP A 39 -2.24 6.15 -10.75
N MET A 40 -2.02 6.98 -9.73
CA MET A 40 -2.75 6.93 -8.46
C MET A 40 -4.26 7.04 -8.68
N ARG A 41 -4.68 7.84 -9.67
CA ARG A 41 -6.10 7.95 -10.07
C ARG A 41 -6.66 6.63 -10.58
N MET A 42 -5.89 5.91 -11.39
CA MET A 42 -6.29 4.60 -11.91
C MET A 42 -6.31 3.55 -10.80
N LEU A 43 -5.35 3.59 -9.88
CA LEU A 43 -5.33 2.70 -8.71
C LEU A 43 -6.58 2.91 -7.84
N VAL A 44 -6.91 4.16 -7.53
CA VAL A 44 -8.13 4.51 -6.78
C VAL A 44 -9.38 4.02 -7.52
N GLU A 45 -9.46 4.23 -8.83
CA GLU A 45 -10.59 3.78 -9.63
C GLU A 45 -10.74 2.25 -9.63
N ARG A 46 -9.62 1.51 -9.71
CA ARG A 46 -9.63 0.03 -9.63
C ARG A 46 -10.05 -0.48 -8.26
N LEU A 47 -9.81 0.28 -7.20
CA LEU A 47 -10.10 -0.10 -5.82
C LEU A 47 -11.35 0.56 -5.24
N LYS A 48 -12.11 1.32 -6.03
CA LYS A 48 -13.24 2.14 -5.54
C LYS A 48 -14.35 1.33 -4.85
N ASP A 49 -14.56 0.08 -5.29
CA ASP A 49 -15.56 -0.82 -4.71
C ASP A 49 -15.04 -1.54 -3.45
N LYS A 50 -13.73 -1.46 -3.19
CA LYS A 50 -13.05 -2.09 -2.06
C LYS A 50 -12.67 -1.10 -0.95
N ALA A 51 -12.31 0.13 -1.31
CA ALA A 51 -11.82 1.13 -0.37
C ALA A 51 -12.10 2.56 -0.85
N ALA A 52 -12.25 3.48 0.11
CA ALA A 52 -12.32 4.91 -0.16
C ALA A 52 -10.99 5.44 -0.70
N GLU A 53 -11.03 6.48 -1.53
CA GLU A 53 -9.82 7.11 -2.10
C GLU A 53 -8.80 7.51 -1.02
N SER A 54 -9.27 8.06 0.11
CA SER A 54 -8.40 8.45 1.23
C SER A 54 -7.63 7.27 1.80
N ALA A 55 -8.28 6.10 1.91
CA ALA A 55 -7.65 4.87 2.40
C ALA A 55 -6.61 4.34 1.40
N VAL A 56 -6.91 4.34 0.10
CA VAL A 56 -5.96 3.91 -0.94
C VAL A 56 -4.71 4.79 -0.93
N ARG A 57 -4.89 6.12 -0.89
CA ARG A 57 -3.77 7.07 -0.82
C ARG A 57 -2.96 6.91 0.45
N TYR A 58 -3.60 6.72 1.59
CA TYR A 58 -2.93 6.49 2.86
C TYR A 58 -2.05 5.23 2.81
N HIS A 59 -2.60 4.12 2.34
CA HIS A 59 -1.85 2.86 2.25
C HIS A 59 -0.73 2.91 1.20
N ALA A 60 -0.90 3.65 0.10
CA ALA A 60 0.17 3.89 -0.85
C ALA A 60 1.37 4.62 -0.22
N VAL A 61 1.11 5.59 0.68
CA VAL A 61 2.18 6.28 1.43
C VAL A 61 2.84 5.33 2.44
N LEU A 62 2.07 4.51 3.16
CA LEU A 62 2.66 3.51 4.07
C LEU A 62 3.57 2.53 3.33
N LEU A 63 3.11 2.01 2.18
CA LEU A 63 3.91 1.12 1.32
C LEU A 63 5.18 1.81 0.81
N GLN A 64 5.15 3.13 0.62
CA GLN A 64 6.32 3.92 0.23
C GLN A 64 7.30 4.06 1.40
N ASP A 65 6.81 4.33 2.60
CA ASP A 65 7.64 4.45 3.81
C ASP A 65 8.40 3.16 4.11
N VAL A 66 7.78 1.99 3.85
CA VAL A 66 8.44 0.68 4.01
C VAL A 66 9.23 0.22 2.78
N GLY A 67 9.31 1.06 1.75
CA GLY A 67 10.14 0.82 0.56
C GLY A 67 9.60 -0.21 -0.43
N LEU A 68 8.33 -0.61 -0.32
CA LEU A 68 7.69 -1.57 -1.25
C LEU A 68 7.20 -0.89 -2.53
N VAL A 69 6.88 0.40 -2.46
CA VAL A 69 6.52 1.20 -3.64
C VAL A 69 7.27 2.54 -3.63
N LYS A 70 7.26 3.21 -4.78
CA LYS A 70 7.65 4.62 -4.92
C LYS A 70 6.47 5.38 -5.50
N VAL A 71 6.10 6.49 -4.88
CA VAL A 71 5.11 7.42 -5.43
C VAL A 71 5.84 8.67 -5.89
N ASP A 72 5.76 8.96 -7.18
CA ASP A 72 6.35 10.15 -7.80
C ASP A 72 5.37 10.77 -8.80
N GLN A 73 5.15 12.08 -8.70
CA GLN A 73 4.27 12.85 -9.59
C GLN A 73 2.87 12.25 -9.82
N GLY A 74 2.33 11.53 -8.84
CA GLY A 74 1.02 10.88 -8.95
C GLY A 74 1.04 9.50 -9.59
N VAL A 75 2.20 8.97 -9.94
CA VAL A 75 2.42 7.59 -10.38
C VAL A 75 2.98 6.79 -9.21
N ILE A 76 2.39 5.63 -8.95
CA ILE A 76 2.89 4.64 -8.00
C ILE A 76 3.61 3.53 -8.76
N ARG A 77 4.78 3.11 -8.30
CA ARG A 77 5.62 2.06 -8.90
C ARG A 77 6.06 1.06 -7.86
N LEU A 78 6.00 -0.23 -8.16
CA LEU A 78 6.58 -1.28 -7.33
C LEU A 78 8.12 -1.18 -7.31
N THR A 79 8.70 -1.38 -6.14
CA THR A 79 10.14 -1.66 -6.04
C THR A 79 10.39 -3.15 -6.21
N SER A 80 11.66 -3.56 -6.35
CA SER A 80 12.03 -4.98 -6.35
C SER A 80 11.54 -5.70 -5.09
N ALA A 81 11.63 -5.05 -3.92
CA ALA A 81 11.11 -5.60 -2.66
C ALA A 81 9.57 -5.72 -2.66
N GLY A 82 8.87 -4.74 -3.25
CA GLY A 82 7.43 -4.79 -3.45
C GLY A 82 6.99 -5.91 -4.38
N GLN A 83 7.73 -6.12 -5.47
CA GLN A 83 7.50 -7.20 -6.41
C GLN A 83 7.70 -8.56 -5.74
N ASP A 84 8.85 -8.77 -5.10
CA ASP A 84 9.14 -9.99 -4.35
C ASP A 84 8.03 -10.27 -3.33
N ARG A 85 7.53 -9.23 -2.65
CA ARG A 85 6.45 -9.35 -1.68
C ARG A 85 5.12 -9.72 -2.32
N ALA A 86 4.76 -9.09 -3.44
CA ALA A 86 3.53 -9.34 -4.17
C ALA A 86 3.49 -10.77 -4.75
N GLU A 87 4.61 -11.24 -5.28
CA GLU A 87 4.77 -12.58 -5.85
C GLU A 87 4.88 -13.68 -4.78
N ASN A 88 5.47 -13.38 -3.61
CA ASN A 88 5.62 -14.35 -2.51
C ASN A 88 4.53 -14.28 -1.43
N SER A 89 3.52 -13.41 -1.58
CA SER A 89 2.42 -13.26 -0.62
C SER A 89 1.62 -14.54 -0.39
N ASP A 90 1.64 -15.49 -1.34
CA ASP A 90 0.98 -16.80 -1.21
C ASP A 90 1.83 -17.86 -0.48
N LYS A 91 3.13 -17.62 -0.27
CA LYS A 91 4.09 -18.65 0.18
C LYS A 91 4.65 -18.41 1.58
N LEU A 92 4.60 -17.19 2.10
CA LEU A 92 5.20 -16.85 3.39
C LEU A 92 4.18 -16.22 4.32
N ASP A 93 4.09 -16.81 5.51
CA ASP A 93 3.18 -16.48 6.60
C ASP A 93 3.09 -14.94 6.79
N PRO A 94 1.96 -14.32 6.44
CA PRO A 94 1.92 -12.88 6.25
C PRO A 94 1.95 -12.12 7.60
N MET A 95 2.06 -12.79 8.76
CA MET A 95 2.36 -12.14 10.05
C MET A 95 3.85 -11.80 10.24
N ALA A 96 4.77 -12.58 9.67
CA ALA A 96 6.21 -12.43 9.93
C ALA A 96 6.79 -11.14 9.34
N THR A 97 6.27 -10.70 8.20
CA THR A 97 6.84 -9.55 7.46
C THR A 97 6.44 -8.19 8.03
N TRP A 98 5.29 -8.08 8.70
CA TRP A 98 4.83 -6.82 9.32
C TRP A 98 5.43 -6.59 10.70
N ALA A 99 5.71 -7.65 11.46
CA ALA A 99 6.40 -7.56 12.74
C ALA A 99 7.82 -6.99 12.61
N ALA A 100 8.49 -7.22 11.48
CA ALA A 100 9.83 -6.72 11.21
C ALA A 100 9.90 -5.21 10.88
N LEU A 101 8.76 -4.57 10.58
CA LEU A 101 8.69 -3.15 10.23
C LEU A 101 8.25 -2.26 11.41
N GLY A 102 7.85 -2.87 12.52
CA GLY A 102 7.46 -2.19 13.77
C GLY A 102 8.48 -2.31 14.91
N SER A 103 9.65 -2.88 14.66
CA SER A 103 10.75 -3.09 15.62
C SER A 103 11.97 -2.27 15.27
#